data_AF-A0A7W3T4X7-F1
#
_entry.id   AF-A0A7W3T4X7-F1
#
_cell.length_a   1.000
_cell.length_b   1.000
_cell.length_c   1.000
_cell.angle_alpha   90.00
_cell.angle_beta   90.00
_cell.angle_gamma   90.00
#
_symmetry.space_group_name_H-M   'P 1'
#
loop_
_entity.id
_entity.type
_entity.pdbx_description
1 polymer ?
#
loop_
_entity_poly.entity_id
_entity_poly.type
_entity_poly.pdbx_seq_one_letter_code
_entity_poly.pdbx_strand_id
1 'polypeptide(L)'
;MIHFASNSTGWNMATNSLVPGGQVDLLITPITTHLPTDTYTVGRQPRPDAINVYLSNRDRYLPASWRLDRIGISYAHGIASKGYRRWQTTSSFDFVTCPGPAHTREVIASGAPPDRVIEIGYPKLDPLFRGDIVDDGSVWAPDDRIRVLYAPTHGGGSEAYAHGNRDAPGAKATSWWDRQHVLGLLDPATFQVVLAPVSYTRLTLPTKLQV
;
A
#
# COMPACT_ATOMS: atom_id res chain seq x y z
N MET A 1 7.80 22.03 -3.61
CA MET A 1 6.59 21.42 -3.02
C MET A 1 6.64 19.92 -3.26
N ILE A 2 6.27 19.12 -2.26
CA ILE A 2 6.14 17.67 -2.38
C ILE A 2 4.74 17.35 -2.96
N HIS A 3 4.65 16.40 -3.86
CA HIS A 3 3.38 15.97 -4.43
C HIS A 3 3.26 14.45 -4.39
N PHE A 4 2.34 13.93 -3.59
CA PHE A 4 2.04 12.51 -3.53
C PHE A 4 1.05 12.15 -4.64
N ALA A 5 1.55 11.48 -5.67
CA ALA A 5 0.76 11.07 -6.82
C ALA A 5 0.08 9.71 -6.54
N SER A 6 -1.25 9.69 -6.50
CA SER A 6 -2.07 8.50 -6.30
C SER A 6 -2.80 8.12 -7.58
N ASN A 7 -2.48 6.98 -8.19
CA ASN A 7 -3.24 6.53 -9.35
C ASN A 7 -4.72 6.20 -8.99
N SER A 8 -5.49 5.73 -9.98
CA SER A 8 -6.91 5.44 -9.81
C SER A 8 -7.26 4.38 -8.75
N THR A 9 -6.32 3.57 -8.25
CA THR A 9 -6.60 2.60 -7.18
C THR A 9 -6.56 3.22 -5.78
N GLY A 10 -5.98 4.41 -5.62
CA GLY A 10 -6.03 5.14 -4.35
C GLY A 10 -7.01 6.31 -4.36
N TRP A 11 -7.71 6.52 -5.47
CA TRP A 11 -8.42 7.77 -5.76
C TRP A 11 -9.90 7.52 -6.06
N ASN A 12 -10.78 8.20 -5.34
CA ASN A 12 -12.20 8.21 -5.65
C ASN A 12 -12.45 9.14 -6.85
N MET A 13 -12.79 8.56 -7.99
CA MET A 13 -13.03 9.30 -9.23
C MET A 13 -14.32 10.14 -9.20
N ALA A 14 -15.32 9.74 -8.43
CA ALA A 14 -16.59 10.46 -8.33
C ALA A 14 -16.45 11.74 -7.50
N THR A 15 -15.71 11.67 -6.39
CA THR A 15 -15.47 12.82 -5.50
C THR A 15 -14.16 13.56 -5.79
N ASN A 16 -13.37 13.05 -6.74
CA ASN A 16 -12.03 13.51 -7.07
C ASN A 16 -11.15 13.74 -5.83
N SER A 17 -11.10 12.75 -4.94
CA SER A 17 -10.40 12.83 -3.67
C SER A 17 -9.65 11.53 -3.39
N LEU A 18 -8.66 11.61 -2.51
CA LEU A 18 -8.07 10.42 -1.91
C LEU A 18 -9.14 9.64 -1.15
N VAL A 19 -9.08 8.31 -1.17
CA VAL A 19 -9.98 7.44 -0.41
C VAL A 19 -9.52 7.39 1.06
N PRO A 20 -10.26 7.97 2.03
CA PRO A 20 -9.85 7.95 3.43
C PRO A 20 -9.80 6.51 3.96
N GLY A 21 -8.74 6.18 4.71
CA GLY A 21 -8.46 4.83 5.20
C GLY A 21 -8.05 3.83 4.11
N GLY A 22 -7.96 4.27 2.84
CA GLY A 22 -7.47 3.44 1.74
C GLY A 22 -5.96 3.17 1.86
N GLN A 23 -5.45 2.24 1.05
CA GLN A 23 -4.03 1.86 1.08
C GLN A 23 -3.08 3.05 0.90
N VAL A 24 -3.42 3.97 -0.01
CA VAL A 24 -2.60 5.15 -0.29
C VAL A 24 -2.67 6.15 0.86
N ASP A 25 -3.86 6.39 1.42
CA ASP A 25 -4.04 7.27 2.57
C ASP A 25 -3.18 6.78 3.75
N LEU A 26 -3.38 5.53 4.17
CA LEU A 26 -2.58 4.91 5.23
C LEU A 26 -1.07 4.86 4.92
N LEU A 27 -0.69 4.87 3.63
CA LEU A 27 0.71 4.91 3.23
C LEU A 27 1.36 6.28 3.48
N ILE A 28 0.63 7.35 3.23
CA ILE A 28 1.17 8.71 3.27
C ILE A 28 0.84 9.44 4.57
N THR A 29 -0.25 9.11 5.29
CA THR A 29 -0.65 9.77 6.53
C THR A 29 0.50 9.85 7.55
N PRO A 30 1.28 8.79 7.80
CA PRO A 30 2.39 8.87 8.75
C PRO A 30 3.48 9.84 8.30
N ILE A 31 3.65 10.05 7.00
CA ILE A 31 4.61 11.01 6.45
C ILE A 31 4.04 12.42 6.56
N THR A 32 2.83 12.63 6.05
CA THR A 32 2.21 13.95 5.93
C THR A 32 1.88 14.59 7.27
N THR A 33 1.63 13.78 8.31
CA THR A 33 1.42 14.26 9.69
C THR A 33 2.66 14.94 10.27
N HIS A 34 3.87 14.60 9.77
CA HIS A 34 5.14 15.20 10.20
C HIS A 34 5.66 16.27 9.24
N LEU A 35 4.96 16.52 8.12
CA LEU A 35 5.32 17.58 7.19
C LEU A 35 4.63 18.89 7.59
N PRO A 36 5.30 20.05 7.46
CA PRO A 36 4.63 21.32 7.68
C PRO A 36 3.47 21.51 6.70
N THR A 37 2.41 22.18 7.15
CA THR A 37 1.28 22.56 6.29
C THR A 37 1.77 23.31 5.04
N ASP A 38 1.08 23.13 3.92
CA ASP A 38 1.39 23.73 2.61
C ASP A 38 2.73 23.33 1.96
N THR A 39 3.49 22.42 2.57
CA THR A 39 4.72 21.89 1.95
C THR A 39 4.47 20.71 1.00
N TYR A 40 3.29 20.10 1.12
CA TYR A 40 2.89 18.95 0.32
C TYR A 40 1.48 19.10 -0.26
N THR A 41 1.21 18.33 -1.32
CA THR A 41 -0.12 18.13 -1.90
C THR A 41 -0.31 16.65 -2.23
N VAL A 42 -1.56 16.22 -2.35
CA VAL A 42 -1.91 14.87 -2.82
C VAL A 42 -2.80 15.03 -4.04
N GLY A 43 -2.55 14.26 -5.09
CA GLY A 43 -3.32 14.35 -6.32
C GLY A 43 -3.32 13.04 -7.10
N ARG A 44 -4.26 12.91 -8.03
CA ARG A 44 -4.37 11.70 -8.84
C ARG A 44 -3.17 11.49 -9.78
N GLN A 45 -2.60 12.59 -10.26
CA GLN A 45 -1.58 12.61 -11.28
C GLN A 45 -0.43 13.51 -10.83
N PRO A 46 0.80 13.23 -11.28
CA PRO A 46 1.95 14.06 -10.95
C PRO A 46 1.74 15.51 -11.36
N ARG A 47 2.39 16.40 -10.61
CA ARG A 47 2.28 17.85 -10.77
C ARG A 47 3.55 18.39 -11.43
N PRO A 48 3.44 19.31 -12.42
CA PRO A 48 4.60 20.00 -12.99
C PRO A 48 5.44 20.70 -11.90
N ASP A 49 6.76 20.62 -12.05
CA ASP A 49 7.76 21.29 -11.20
C ASP A 49 7.68 20.92 -9.70
N ALA A 50 7.13 19.75 -9.40
CA ALA A 50 7.05 19.20 -8.05
C ALA A 50 8.11 18.13 -7.79
N ILE A 51 8.39 17.88 -6.51
CA ILE A 51 8.96 16.59 -6.10
C ILE A 51 7.82 15.59 -6.09
N ASN A 52 7.68 14.81 -7.17
CA ASN A 52 6.61 13.85 -7.31
C ASN A 52 6.99 12.52 -6.64
N VAL A 53 6.21 12.12 -5.65
CA VAL A 53 6.29 10.83 -4.97
C VAL A 53 5.26 9.89 -5.59
N TYR A 54 5.73 8.88 -6.29
CA TYR A 54 4.90 7.92 -7.01
C TYR A 54 4.63 6.69 -6.14
N LEU A 55 3.36 6.50 -5.79
CA LEU A 55 2.91 5.48 -4.82
C LEU A 55 2.68 4.09 -5.44
N SER A 56 2.96 4.00 -6.74
CA SER A 56 2.84 2.81 -7.58
C SER A 56 3.84 2.89 -8.72
N ASN A 57 3.93 1.83 -9.53
CA ASN A 57 4.66 1.83 -10.78
C ASN A 57 4.22 2.99 -11.69
N ARG A 58 5.21 3.57 -12.38
CA ARG A 58 5.05 4.80 -13.17
C ARG A 58 4.10 4.66 -14.35
N ASP A 59 4.00 3.46 -14.90
CA ASP A 59 3.10 3.08 -16.00
C ASP A 59 1.60 3.26 -15.66
N ARG A 60 1.26 3.41 -14.38
CA ARG A 60 -0.11 3.67 -13.92
C ARG A 60 -0.50 5.15 -13.94
N TYR A 61 0.42 6.03 -14.29
CA TYR A 61 0.20 7.47 -14.39
C TYR A 61 0.17 7.91 -15.86
N LEU A 62 -0.05 9.20 -16.11
CA LEU A 62 -0.05 9.76 -17.46
C LEU A 62 1.23 9.38 -18.24
N PRO A 63 1.11 9.09 -19.55
CA PRO A 63 2.25 8.88 -20.42
C PRO A 63 3.26 10.03 -20.31
N ALA A 64 4.54 9.70 -20.29
CA ALA A 64 5.63 10.66 -20.10
C ALA A 64 5.52 11.52 -18.82
N SER A 65 4.84 11.02 -17.78
CA SER A 65 4.72 11.66 -16.47
C SER A 65 6.04 12.14 -15.87
N TRP A 66 7.16 11.51 -16.20
CA TRP A 66 8.51 11.94 -15.82
C TRP A 66 8.91 13.34 -16.26
N ARG A 67 8.30 13.86 -17.33
CA ARG A 67 8.54 15.24 -17.78
C ARG A 67 7.90 16.28 -16.87
N LEU A 68 7.03 15.87 -15.95
CA LEU A 68 6.39 16.76 -14.99
C LEU A 68 7.21 16.90 -13.71
N ASP A 69 8.24 16.08 -13.53
CA ASP A 69 9.05 16.09 -12.33
C ASP A 69 10.04 17.24 -12.33
N ARG A 70 10.16 17.86 -11.16
CA ARG A 70 11.44 18.44 -10.75
C ARG A 70 12.35 17.36 -10.20
N ILE A 71 11.80 16.46 -9.38
CA ILE A 71 12.43 15.24 -8.86
C ILE A 71 11.36 14.14 -8.78
N GLY A 72 11.67 12.95 -9.29
CA GLY A 72 10.82 11.77 -9.24
C GLY A 72 11.28 10.74 -8.22
N ILE A 73 10.39 10.39 -7.29
CA ILE A 73 10.66 9.41 -6.24
C ILE A 73 9.73 8.21 -6.40
N SER A 74 10.30 7.02 -6.52
CA SER A 74 9.55 5.76 -6.43
C SER A 74 9.33 5.39 -4.98
N TYR A 75 8.08 5.38 -4.51
CA TYR A 75 7.72 5.04 -3.13
C TYR A 75 6.50 4.12 -3.08
N ALA A 76 6.73 2.85 -3.39
CA ALA A 76 5.62 1.96 -3.64
C ALA A 76 5.15 1.21 -2.38
N HIS A 77 3.84 0.94 -2.31
CA HIS A 77 3.06 0.58 -1.11
C HIS A 77 3.32 -0.80 -0.43
N GLY A 78 4.42 -1.53 -0.70
CA GLY A 78 4.65 -2.87 -0.13
C GLY A 78 5.67 -3.75 -0.87
N ILE A 79 6.36 -4.67 -0.18
CA ILE A 79 7.30 -5.60 -0.83
C ILE A 79 6.48 -6.63 -1.60
N ALA A 80 6.49 -6.56 -2.92
CA ALA A 80 5.92 -7.62 -3.73
C ALA A 80 7.05 -8.54 -4.22
N SER A 81 6.99 -9.84 -3.89
CA SER A 81 7.83 -10.89 -4.50
C SER A 81 7.61 -11.07 -6.02
N LYS A 82 6.86 -10.16 -6.65
CA LYS A 82 6.45 -10.20 -8.07
C LYS A 82 7.51 -9.61 -9.00
N GLY A 83 8.70 -9.24 -8.50
CA GLY A 83 9.79 -8.69 -9.32
C GLY A 83 9.55 -7.28 -9.88
N TYR A 84 8.48 -6.60 -9.47
CA TYR A 84 8.10 -5.27 -9.96
C TYR A 84 9.02 -4.13 -9.52
N ARG A 85 10.06 -4.41 -8.73
CA ARG A 85 10.90 -3.39 -8.10
C ARG A 85 12.37 -3.69 -8.27
N ARG A 86 12.74 -4.06 -9.49
CA ARG A 86 14.12 -4.07 -9.94
C ARG A 86 14.44 -2.74 -10.61
N TRP A 87 15.72 -2.44 -10.75
CA TRP A 87 16.19 -1.22 -11.38
C TRP A 87 15.58 -1.00 -12.76
N GLN A 88 15.41 -2.05 -13.57
CA GLN A 88 14.82 -1.95 -14.92
C GLN A 88 13.41 -1.34 -14.91
N THR A 89 12.65 -1.56 -13.83
CA THR A 89 11.28 -1.05 -13.66
C THR A 89 11.20 0.29 -12.94
N THR A 90 12.29 0.72 -12.30
CA THR A 90 12.35 1.96 -11.50
C THR A 90 13.43 2.93 -11.97
N SER A 91 14.14 2.64 -13.05
CA SER A 91 15.26 3.45 -13.57
C SER A 91 14.84 4.82 -14.07
N SER A 92 13.55 5.00 -14.34
CA SER A 92 12.99 6.29 -14.76
C SER A 92 12.88 7.31 -13.61
N PHE A 93 13.06 6.89 -12.35
CA PHE A 93 13.00 7.78 -11.19
C PHE A 93 14.39 8.30 -10.82
N ASP A 94 14.44 9.49 -10.23
CA ASP A 94 15.67 10.06 -9.68
C ASP A 94 16.10 9.30 -8.42
N PHE A 95 15.12 8.96 -7.57
CA PHE A 95 15.33 8.18 -6.35
C PHE A 95 14.36 7.01 -6.23
N VAL A 96 14.85 5.90 -5.66
CA VAL A 96 14.06 4.71 -5.37
C VAL A 96 14.16 4.43 -3.89
N THR A 97 13.01 4.37 -3.21
CA THR A 97 12.99 4.01 -1.80
C THR A 97 12.94 2.50 -1.62
N CYS A 98 13.73 2.00 -0.69
CA CYS A 98 13.73 0.60 -0.29
C CYS A 98 13.26 0.44 1.16
N PRO A 99 12.48 -0.60 1.45
CA PRO A 99 11.95 -0.88 2.78
C PRO A 99 12.95 -1.58 3.70
N GLY A 100 14.14 -1.93 3.20
CA GLY A 100 15.18 -2.57 4.02
C GLY A 100 16.30 -3.19 3.19
N PRO A 101 17.33 -3.71 3.87
CA PRO A 101 18.65 -4.01 3.29
C PRO A 101 18.66 -5.17 2.30
N ALA A 102 17.71 -6.10 2.41
CA ALA A 102 17.56 -7.16 1.41
C ALA A 102 17.11 -6.60 0.05
N HIS A 103 16.10 -5.73 0.06
CA HIS A 103 15.58 -5.13 -1.18
C HIS A 103 16.55 -4.09 -1.74
N THR A 104 17.20 -3.29 -0.89
CA THR A 104 18.27 -2.37 -1.28
C THR A 104 19.38 -3.10 -2.06
N ARG A 105 19.87 -4.22 -1.52
CA ARG A 105 20.89 -5.04 -2.20
C ARG A 105 20.39 -5.61 -3.52
N GLU A 106 19.15 -6.08 -3.60
CA GLU A 106 18.57 -6.58 -4.87
C GLU A 106 18.50 -5.47 -5.93
N VAL A 107 18.04 -4.27 -5.55
CA VAL A 107 17.92 -3.13 -6.46
C VAL A 107 19.30 -2.70 -6.98
N ILE A 108 20.29 -2.58 -6.10
CA ILE A 108 21.68 -2.27 -6.50
C ILE A 108 22.26 -3.38 -7.39
N ALA A 109 22.10 -4.65 -7.01
CA ALA A 109 22.56 -5.79 -7.81
C ALA A 109 21.90 -5.85 -9.20
N SER A 110 20.69 -5.29 -9.34
CA SER A 110 20.00 -5.16 -10.63
C SER A 110 20.46 -3.97 -11.49
N GLY A 111 21.43 -3.18 -11.02
CA GLY A 111 22.09 -2.11 -11.77
C GLY A 111 21.78 -0.68 -11.29
N ALA A 112 21.12 -0.50 -10.15
CA ALA A 112 20.82 0.83 -9.62
C ALA A 112 22.09 1.51 -9.07
N PRO A 113 22.31 2.81 -9.36
CA PRO A 113 23.34 3.60 -8.70
C PRO A 113 23.07 3.69 -7.18
N PRO A 114 24.04 3.37 -6.31
CA PRO A 114 23.82 3.37 -4.85
C PRO A 114 23.35 4.71 -4.29
N ASP A 115 23.80 5.83 -4.87
CA ASP A 115 23.42 7.20 -4.49
C ASP A 115 21.96 7.55 -4.83
N ARG A 116 21.28 6.72 -5.62
CA ARG A 116 19.86 6.87 -5.96
C ARG A 116 18.93 5.96 -5.14
N VAL A 117 19.48 5.07 -4.32
CA VAL A 117 18.70 4.12 -3.53
C VAL A 117 18.63 4.58 -2.08
N ILE A 118 17.42 4.78 -1.59
CA ILE A 118 17.15 5.38 -0.27
C ILE A 118 16.47 4.34 0.62
N GLU A 119 17.19 3.76 1.56
CA GLU A 119 16.66 2.78 2.50
C GLU A 119 15.97 3.47 3.69
N ILE A 120 14.64 3.40 3.75
CA ILE A 120 13.82 4.15 4.74
C ILE A 120 12.70 3.33 5.37
N GLY A 121 12.57 2.05 5.05
CA GLY A 121 11.48 1.23 5.59
C GLY A 121 10.13 1.51 4.93
N TYR A 122 9.07 1.17 5.67
CA TYR A 122 7.70 1.53 5.32
C TYR A 122 7.10 2.41 6.41
N PRO A 123 7.12 3.74 6.25
CA PRO A 123 6.43 4.68 7.14
C PRO A 123 5.00 4.29 7.54
N LYS A 124 4.26 3.58 6.68
CA LYS A 124 2.93 3.04 7.01
C LYS A 124 2.90 2.02 8.16
N LEU A 125 4.06 1.46 8.51
CA LEU A 125 4.23 0.53 9.63
C LEU A 125 4.73 1.24 10.89
N ASP A 126 5.15 2.51 10.81
CA ASP A 126 5.62 3.26 11.98
C ASP A 126 4.60 3.26 13.13
N PRO A 127 3.27 3.40 12.88
CA PRO A 127 2.27 3.29 13.95
C PRO A 127 2.34 1.98 14.76
N LEU A 128 2.72 0.87 14.13
CA LEU A 128 2.89 -0.42 14.80
C LEU A 128 4.08 -0.40 15.75
N PHE A 129 5.19 0.22 15.35
CA PHE A 129 6.43 0.26 16.14
C PHE A 129 6.42 1.34 17.23
N ARG A 130 5.62 2.40 17.04
CA ARG A 130 5.47 3.48 18.03
C ARG A 130 4.42 3.19 19.10
N GLY A 131 3.63 2.13 18.94
CA GLY A 131 2.52 1.80 19.84
C GLY A 131 1.28 2.68 19.64
N ASP A 132 1.15 3.33 18.48
CA ASP A 132 -0.03 4.15 18.14
C ASP A 132 -1.27 3.27 17.86
N ILE A 133 -1.05 2.01 17.51
CA ILE A 133 -2.11 1.01 17.32
C ILE A 133 -2.39 0.36 18.68
N VAL A 134 -3.46 0.80 19.32
CA VAL A 134 -3.93 0.25 20.60
C VAL A 134 -5.09 -0.70 20.34
N ASP A 135 -5.00 -1.93 20.85
CA ASP A 135 -6.16 -2.82 20.93
C ASP A 135 -7.11 -2.27 22.00
N ASP A 136 -8.14 -1.55 21.57
CA ASP A 136 -9.18 -1.00 22.44
C ASP A 136 -10.31 -2.01 22.71
N GLY A 137 -10.14 -3.27 22.30
CA GLY A 137 -11.14 -4.33 22.42
C GLY A 137 -12.38 -4.14 21.53
N SER A 138 -12.44 -3.07 20.72
CA SER A 138 -13.58 -2.79 19.84
C SER A 138 -13.55 -3.64 18.57
N VAL A 139 -12.36 -4.03 18.12
CA VAL A 139 -12.16 -4.93 16.97
C VAL A 139 -12.17 -6.39 17.43
N TRP A 140 -11.66 -6.66 18.64
CA TRP A 140 -11.48 -7.99 19.18
C TRP A 140 -12.16 -8.13 20.54
N ALA A 141 -13.30 -8.83 20.57
CA ALA A 141 -13.84 -9.28 21.84
C ALA A 141 -12.81 -10.20 22.53
N PRO A 142 -12.55 -10.02 23.84
CA PRO A 142 -11.69 -10.94 24.56
C PRO A 142 -12.30 -12.35 24.54
N ASP A 143 -11.59 -13.28 23.90
CA ASP A 143 -11.84 -14.72 23.97
C ASP A 143 -10.51 -15.46 24.18
N ASP A 144 -10.58 -16.70 24.66
CA ASP A 144 -9.40 -17.55 24.96
C ASP A 144 -8.85 -18.27 23.71
N ARG A 145 -9.39 -17.99 22.51
CA ARG A 145 -9.02 -18.71 21.29
C ARG A 145 -7.77 -18.11 20.64
N ILE A 146 -7.09 -18.92 19.83
CA ILE A 146 -5.98 -18.46 19.01
C ILE A 146 -6.53 -17.62 17.84
N ARG A 147 -6.03 -16.40 17.72
CA ARG A 147 -6.47 -15.45 16.68
C ARG A 147 -5.72 -15.69 15.37
N VAL A 148 -6.47 -15.80 14.28
CA VAL A 148 -5.92 -16.04 12.93
C VAL A 148 -6.45 -14.97 11.97
N LEU A 149 -5.56 -14.13 11.44
CA LEU A 149 -5.90 -13.20 10.36
C LEU A 149 -5.77 -13.90 9.00
N TYR A 150 -6.90 -14.07 8.30
CA TYR A 150 -6.94 -14.61 6.95
C TYR A 150 -6.96 -13.47 5.91
N ALA A 151 -5.83 -13.29 5.21
CA ALA A 151 -5.61 -12.22 4.23
C ALA A 151 -5.24 -12.78 2.84
N PRO A 152 -6.17 -13.45 2.14
CA PRO A 152 -5.87 -14.01 0.82
C PRO A 152 -5.59 -12.88 -0.18
N THR A 153 -4.54 -13.05 -0.99
CA THR A 153 -4.33 -12.12 -2.11
C THR A 153 -5.41 -12.34 -3.15
N HIS A 154 -5.85 -11.27 -3.80
CA HIS A 154 -6.81 -11.40 -4.88
C HIS A 154 -6.21 -12.20 -6.02
N GLY A 155 -6.86 -13.32 -6.34
CA GLY A 155 -6.56 -14.15 -7.47
C GLY A 155 -6.91 -13.52 -8.82
N GLY A 156 -6.30 -12.37 -9.13
CA GLY A 156 -6.72 -11.52 -10.24
C GLY A 156 -7.91 -10.60 -9.92
N GLY A 157 -8.36 -10.51 -8.67
CA GLY A 157 -9.31 -9.48 -8.24
C GLY A 157 -8.65 -8.11 -8.06
N SER A 158 -9.38 -7.07 -8.41
CA SER A 158 -9.05 -5.67 -8.14
C SER A 158 -10.25 -5.01 -7.49
N GLU A 159 -10.15 -3.73 -7.14
CA GLU A 159 -11.29 -2.92 -6.69
C GLU A 159 -12.48 -3.01 -7.66
N ALA A 160 -12.27 -3.18 -8.97
CA ALA A 160 -13.34 -3.35 -9.95
C ALA A 160 -13.96 -4.77 -10.00
N TYR A 161 -13.32 -5.79 -9.41
CA TYR A 161 -13.72 -7.19 -9.53
C TYR A 161 -13.64 -7.91 -8.17
N ALA A 162 -14.61 -7.63 -7.29
CA ALA A 162 -14.67 -8.13 -5.92
C ALA A 162 -14.64 -9.67 -5.79
N HIS A 163 -15.06 -10.39 -6.84
CA HIS A 163 -15.04 -11.86 -6.91
C HIS A 163 -13.89 -12.43 -7.76
N GLY A 164 -12.90 -11.60 -8.11
CA GLY A 164 -11.83 -11.98 -9.02
C GLY A 164 -12.19 -11.75 -10.49
N ASN A 165 -11.22 -11.30 -11.29
CA ASN A 165 -11.30 -11.32 -12.74
C ASN A 165 -10.59 -12.58 -13.24
N ARG A 166 -11.33 -13.57 -13.76
CA ARG A 166 -10.77 -14.86 -14.24
C ARG A 166 -9.80 -14.71 -15.41
N ASP A 167 -9.86 -13.57 -16.10
CA ASP A 167 -9.04 -13.24 -17.25
C ASP A 167 -7.85 -12.33 -16.90
N ALA A 168 -7.71 -11.92 -15.64
CA ALA A 168 -6.56 -11.10 -15.23
C ALA A 168 -5.24 -11.89 -15.33
N PRO A 169 -4.12 -11.25 -15.69
CA PRO A 169 -2.81 -11.86 -15.63
C PRO A 169 -2.53 -12.38 -14.21
N GLY A 170 -2.43 -13.70 -14.05
CA GLY A 170 -2.27 -14.36 -12.75
C GLY A 170 -3.57 -14.79 -12.04
N ALA A 171 -4.74 -14.60 -12.66
CA ALA A 171 -6.02 -15.13 -12.16
C ALA A 171 -6.08 -16.66 -12.09
N LYS A 172 -5.25 -17.32 -12.89
CA LYS A 172 -5.01 -18.77 -12.84
C LYS A 172 -3.84 -19.14 -11.90
N ALA A 173 -3.10 -18.16 -11.39
CA ALA A 173 -1.87 -18.35 -10.60
C ALA A 173 -2.08 -18.19 -9.08
N THR A 174 -3.14 -17.50 -8.66
CA THR A 174 -3.59 -17.31 -7.27
C THR A 174 -5.12 -17.20 -7.36
N SER A 175 -6.02 -17.77 -6.57
CA SER A 175 -6.02 -18.45 -5.28
C SER A 175 -6.48 -19.91 -5.43
N TRP A 176 -5.58 -20.87 -5.18
CA TRP A 176 -5.84 -22.31 -5.27
C TRP A 176 -6.48 -22.91 -4.00
N TRP A 177 -6.74 -22.08 -2.99
CA TRP A 177 -7.30 -22.53 -1.73
C TRP A 177 -8.75 -22.05 -1.63
N ASP A 178 -9.68 -22.97 -1.73
CA ASP A 178 -11.07 -22.71 -1.37
C ASP A 178 -11.09 -22.21 0.08
N ARG A 179 -11.59 -20.99 0.28
CA ARG A 179 -11.72 -20.37 1.60
C ARG A 179 -12.41 -21.33 2.57
N GLN A 180 -13.49 -21.98 2.14
CA GLN A 180 -14.23 -22.89 3.01
C GLN A 180 -13.41 -24.11 3.38
N HIS A 181 -12.60 -24.62 2.45
CA HIS A 181 -11.67 -25.69 2.73
C HIS A 181 -10.61 -25.29 3.77
N VAL A 182 -9.97 -24.13 3.62
CA VAL A 182 -8.97 -23.63 4.59
C VAL A 182 -9.60 -23.38 5.96
N LEU A 183 -10.77 -22.75 5.99
CA LEU A 183 -11.49 -22.51 7.25
C LEU A 183 -11.93 -23.81 7.91
N GLY A 184 -12.31 -24.84 7.13
CA GLY A 184 -12.67 -26.15 7.63
C GLY A 184 -11.52 -26.95 8.25
N LEU A 185 -10.26 -26.56 8.01
CA LEU A 185 -9.09 -27.16 8.67
C LEU A 185 -8.87 -26.62 10.09
N LEU A 186 -9.55 -25.53 10.46
CA LEU A 186 -9.37 -24.85 11.74
C LEU A 186 -10.55 -25.16 12.65
N ASP A 187 -10.26 -25.75 13.82
CA ASP A 187 -11.27 -26.01 14.85
C ASP A 187 -11.83 -24.69 15.41
N PRO A 188 -13.15 -24.40 15.27
CA PRO A 188 -13.74 -23.16 15.74
C PRO A 188 -13.75 -23.01 17.27
N ALA A 189 -13.57 -24.10 18.03
CA ALA A 189 -13.40 -24.05 19.48
C ALA A 189 -11.99 -23.60 19.88
N THR A 190 -10.99 -23.83 19.03
CA THR A 190 -9.58 -23.47 19.27
C THR A 190 -9.21 -22.14 18.60
N PHE A 191 -9.77 -21.84 17.43
CA PHE A 191 -9.36 -20.71 16.59
C PHE A 191 -10.48 -19.69 16.38
N GLN A 192 -10.13 -18.40 16.53
CA GLN A 192 -10.93 -17.28 16.06
C GLN A 192 -10.32 -16.78 14.73
N VAL A 193 -10.96 -17.13 13.62
CA VAL A 193 -10.50 -16.69 12.29
C VAL A 193 -11.18 -15.40 11.91
N VAL A 194 -10.38 -14.41 11.52
CA VAL A 194 -10.86 -13.09 11.10
C VAL A 194 -10.38 -12.84 9.69
N LEU A 195 -11.30 -12.38 8.84
CA LEU A 195 -10.95 -11.95 7.51
C LEU A 195 -10.26 -10.60 7.60
N ALA A 196 -9.10 -10.46 6.96
CA ALA A 196 -8.57 -9.14 6.70
C ALA A 196 -9.64 -8.33 5.95
N PRO A 197 -9.86 -7.06 6.32
CA PRO A 197 -10.76 -6.22 5.57
C PRO A 197 -10.24 -6.15 4.13
N VAL A 198 -10.93 -6.83 3.23
CA VAL A 198 -10.94 -6.44 1.82
C VAL A 198 -11.47 -5.01 1.81
N SER A 199 -10.88 -4.14 1.00
CA SER A 199 -10.95 -2.66 1.00
C SER A 199 -12.35 -1.99 0.96
N TYR A 200 -13.41 -2.70 1.33
CA TYR A 200 -14.82 -2.32 1.28
C TYR A 200 -15.49 -2.16 2.64
N THR A 201 -14.85 -2.56 3.74
CA THR A 201 -15.42 -2.34 5.08
C THR A 201 -14.68 -1.18 5.72
N ARG A 202 -15.38 -0.05 5.90
CA ARG A 202 -14.89 1.06 6.73
C ARG A 202 -14.38 0.48 8.04
N LEU A 203 -13.07 0.52 8.27
CA LEU A 203 -12.57 0.69 9.62
C LEU A 203 -13.01 2.10 10.01
N THR A 204 -14.22 2.21 10.55
CA THR A 204 -14.57 3.35 11.40
C THR A 204 -13.61 3.28 12.58
N LEU A 205 -12.47 3.97 12.45
CA LEU A 205 -11.71 4.39 13.61
C LEU A 205 -12.71 5.13 14.52
N PRO A 206 -12.86 4.75 15.78
CA PRO A 206 -13.78 5.43 16.68
C PRO A 206 -13.39 6.90 16.72
N THR A 207 -14.29 7.76 16.25
CA THR A 207 -14.22 9.21 16.40
C THR A 207 -14.24 9.52 17.89
N LYS A 208 -13.07 9.65 18.51
CA LYS A 208 -12.93 10.43 19.75
C LYS A 208 -12.47 11.83 19.36
N LEU A 209 -13.45 12.65 18.99
CA LEU A 209 -13.35 14.10 19.05
C LEU A 209 -14.67 14.63 19.60
N GLN A 210 -14.76 14.66 20.93
CA GLN A 210 -15.52 15.64 21.70
C GLN A 210 -14.84 15.78 23.07
N VAL A 211 -13.99 16.80 23.22
CA VAL A 211 -14.16 17.92 24.16
C VAL A 211 -13.60 19.17 23.48
#